data_AF-A0A345ZBU6-F1
#
_entry.id   AF-A0A345ZBU6-F1
#
_cell.length_a   1.000
_cell.length_b   1.000
_cell.length_c   1.000
_cell.angle_alpha   90.00
_cell.angle_beta   90.00
_cell.angle_gamma   90.00
#
_symmetry.space_group_name_H-M   'P 1'
#
loop_
_entity.id
_entity.type
_entity.pdbx_description
1 polymer ?
#
loop_
_entity_poly.entity_id
_entity_poly.type
_entity_poly.pdbx_seq_one_letter_code
_entity_poly.pdbx_strand_id
1 'polypeptide(L)'
;MNFKTIFNSILILVPLLLCNIFMYKKVKQLQTTTEETASIVPRRKFIHNKLWRDNAIEQLEERHGDIIHRVILDDQAYNNQLGLKLIEEAGEVHTAKNKEELSSEVGDVLEVVDCIIALHNLSREEIEQSRNKKRNDRGSYLERKFVTTTESIPGSFLDVYCSKDPDKYTLIVE
;
A
#
# COMPACT_ATOMS: atom_id res chain seq x y z
N MET A 1 69.98 -0.20 -16.70
CA MET A 1 68.54 0.15 -16.83
C MET A 1 68.45 1.40 -17.70
N ASN A 2 67.77 1.34 -18.85
CA ASN A 2 67.89 2.35 -19.90
C ASN A 2 67.06 3.60 -19.55
N PHE A 3 67.72 4.73 -19.27
CA PHE A 3 67.09 6.01 -18.93
C PHE A 3 66.04 6.45 -19.96
N LYS A 4 66.23 6.08 -21.23
CA LYS A 4 65.31 6.40 -22.33
C LYS A 4 63.97 5.68 -22.21
N THR A 5 63.96 4.47 -21.66
CA THR A 5 62.73 3.69 -21.43
C THR A 5 61.95 4.23 -20.25
N ILE A 6 62.63 4.59 -19.15
CA ILE A 6 62.00 5.19 -17.96
C ILE A 6 61.38 6.55 -18.31
N PHE A 7 62.08 7.37 -19.10
CA PHE A 7 61.57 8.68 -19.54
C PHE A 7 60.35 8.55 -20.44
N ASN A 8 60.35 7.62 -21.40
CA ASN A 8 59.19 7.37 -22.27
C ASN A 8 57.98 6.80 -21.51
N SER A 9 58.19 5.95 -20.50
CA SER A 9 57.11 5.44 -19.64
C SER A 9 56.50 6.55 -18.78
N ILE A 10 57.32 7.45 -18.20
CA ILE A 10 56.84 8.60 -17.41
C ILE A 10 56.10 9.60 -18.32
N LEU A 11 56.59 9.82 -19.55
CA LEU A 11 55.97 10.74 -20.51
C LEU A 11 54.57 10.28 -20.97
N ILE A 12 54.27 8.99 -20.92
CA ILE A 12 52.95 8.43 -21.25
C ILE A 12 52.02 8.36 -20.02
N LEU A 13 52.58 8.06 -18.83
CA LEU A 13 51.80 7.91 -17.59
C LEU A 13 51.26 9.25 -17.06
N VAL A 14 51.99 10.36 -17.22
CA VAL A 14 51.57 11.69 -16.74
C VAL A 14 50.30 12.20 -17.47
N PRO A 15 50.20 12.15 -18.81
CA PRO A 15 48.97 12.50 -19.52
C PRO A 15 47.76 11.62 -19.16
N LEU A 16 47.97 10.32 -18.96
CA LEU A 16 46.92 9.37 -18.57
C LEU A 16 46.36 9.69 -17.17
N LEU A 17 47.23 10.03 -16.21
CA LEU A 17 46.82 10.43 -14.87
C LEU A 17 46.04 11.76 -14.90
N LEU A 18 46.51 12.74 -15.66
CA LEU A 18 45.82 14.03 -15.84
C LEU A 18 44.45 13.86 -16.51
N CYS A 19 44.35 12.96 -17.50
CA CYS A 19 43.08 12.63 -18.16
C CYS A 19 42.10 12.00 -17.16
N ASN A 20 42.54 11.03 -16.35
CA ASN A 20 41.69 10.42 -15.31
C ASN A 20 41.21 11.44 -14.26
N ILE A 21 42.09 12.34 -13.82
CA ILE A 21 41.72 13.40 -12.87
C ILE A 21 40.71 14.37 -13.50
N PHE A 22 40.91 14.75 -14.76
CA PHE A 22 39.98 15.62 -15.49
C PHE A 22 38.61 14.96 -15.67
N MET A 23 38.59 13.67 -16.07
CA MET A 23 37.36 12.90 -16.20
C MET A 23 36.62 12.78 -14.86
N TYR A 24 37.33 12.47 -13.77
CA TYR A 24 36.75 12.42 -12.42
C TYR A 24 36.16 13.77 -11.99
N LYS A 25 36.89 14.87 -12.20
CA LYS A 25 36.39 16.22 -11.90
C LYS A 25 35.14 16.55 -12.73
N LYS A 26 35.13 16.20 -14.01
CA LYS A 26 33.98 16.42 -14.90
C LYS A 26 32.75 15.61 -14.47
N VAL A 27 32.92 14.34 -14.11
CA VAL A 27 31.84 13.49 -13.58
C VAL A 27 31.28 14.05 -12.27
N LYS A 28 32.15 14.44 -11.34
CA LYS A 28 31.72 15.01 -10.05
C LYS A 28 30.99 16.35 -10.23
N GLN A 29 31.47 17.19 -11.14
CA GLN A 29 30.85 18.48 -11.47
C GLN A 29 29.49 18.31 -12.18
N LEU A 30 29.34 17.30 -13.03
CA LEU A 30 28.07 16.92 -13.63
C LEU A 30 27.07 16.40 -12.57
N GLN A 31 27.52 15.57 -11.63
CA GLN A 31 26.68 15.08 -10.52
C GLN A 31 26.17 16.23 -9.64
N THR A 32 27.05 17.14 -9.22
CA THR A 32 26.65 18.30 -8.40
C THR A 32 25.68 19.24 -9.14
N THR A 33 25.89 19.44 -10.45
CA THR A 33 24.99 20.28 -11.26
C THR A 33 23.62 19.62 -11.46
N THR A 34 23.56 18.28 -11.50
CA THR A 34 22.30 17.52 -11.66
C THR A 34 21.48 17.54 -10.37
N GLU A 35 22.13 17.44 -9.21
CA GLU A 35 21.47 17.54 -7.90
C GLU A 35 20.96 18.97 -7.62
N GLU A 36 21.75 20.00 -7.95
CA GLU A 36 21.32 21.41 -7.81
C GLU A 36 20.19 21.77 -8.79
N THR A 37 20.21 21.29 -10.03
CA THR A 37 19.13 21.55 -11.00
C THR A 37 17.84 20.80 -10.64
N ALA A 38 17.92 19.59 -10.07
CA ALA A 38 16.76 18.84 -9.56
C ALA A 38 16.05 19.50 -8.35
N SER A 39 16.77 20.38 -7.62
CA SER A 39 16.24 21.21 -6.53
C SER A 39 15.45 22.42 -7.03
N ILE A 40 15.75 22.93 -8.23
CA ILE A 40 15.17 24.17 -8.77
C ILE A 40 13.86 23.94 -9.55
N VAL A 41 13.56 22.69 -9.93
CA VAL A 41 12.31 22.37 -10.64
C VAL A 41 11.11 22.47 -9.67
N PRO A 42 10.10 23.31 -9.95
CA PRO A 42 8.94 23.44 -9.09
C PRO A 42 8.16 22.11 -9.02
N ARG A 43 7.97 21.59 -7.80
CA ARG A 43 7.26 20.34 -7.55
C ARG A 43 5.81 20.58 -7.17
N ARG A 44 4.91 19.73 -7.67
CA ARG A 44 3.51 19.68 -7.21
C ARG A 44 3.44 18.83 -5.94
N LYS A 45 2.65 19.28 -4.97
CA LYS A 45 2.42 18.55 -3.71
C LYS A 45 0.97 18.07 -3.67
N PHE A 46 0.77 16.80 -3.37
CA PHE A 46 -0.55 16.17 -3.20
C PHE A 46 -0.69 15.70 -1.75
N ILE A 47 -1.92 15.75 -1.23
CA ILE A 47 -2.22 15.21 0.10
C ILE A 47 -2.58 13.74 -0.07
N HIS A 48 -1.86 12.88 0.64
CA HIS A 48 -2.15 11.46 0.74
C HIS A 48 -2.52 11.16 2.19
N ASN A 49 -3.77 10.74 2.40
CA ASN A 49 -4.32 10.37 3.73
C ASN A 49 -4.61 8.87 3.76
N LYS A 50 -3.59 8.07 3.44
CA LYS A 50 -3.73 6.62 3.34
C LYS A 50 -2.43 5.90 3.66
N LEU A 51 -2.55 4.62 4.03
CA LEU A 51 -1.41 3.74 4.23
C LEU A 51 -0.85 3.28 2.89
N TRP A 52 0.47 3.31 2.77
CA TRP A 52 1.22 2.76 1.64
C TRP A 52 2.01 1.56 2.13
N ARG A 53 2.23 0.58 1.25
CA ARG A 53 3.13 -0.55 1.55
C ARG A 53 4.55 -0.05 1.75
N ASP A 54 5.28 -0.63 2.69
CA ASP A 54 6.62 -0.18 3.10
C ASP A 54 7.57 -0.02 1.91
N ASN A 55 7.65 -1.05 1.07
CA ASN A 55 8.54 -1.06 -0.10
C ASN A 55 8.10 -0.10 -1.21
N ALA A 56 6.86 0.42 -1.20
CA ALA A 56 6.42 1.38 -2.21
C ALA A 56 7.12 2.73 -2.02
N ILE A 57 7.35 3.11 -0.76
CA ILE A 57 8.02 4.37 -0.40
C ILE A 57 9.45 4.35 -0.91
N GLU A 58 10.22 3.33 -0.55
CA GLU A 58 11.62 3.16 -0.99
C GLU A 58 11.72 3.15 -2.52
N GLN A 59 10.84 2.40 -3.20
CA GLN A 59 10.84 2.35 -4.66
C GLN A 59 10.61 3.71 -5.32
N LEU A 60 9.72 4.55 -4.77
CA LEU A 60 9.43 5.87 -5.32
C LEU A 60 10.55 6.87 -5.01
N GLU A 61 11.07 6.86 -3.78
CA GLU A 61 12.18 7.74 -3.39
C GLU A 61 13.46 7.41 -4.18
N GLU A 62 13.84 6.14 -4.27
CA GLU A 62 15.11 5.73 -4.89
C GLU A 62 15.07 5.67 -6.42
N ARG A 63 13.98 5.16 -7.01
CA ARG A 63 13.92 4.95 -8.48
C ARG A 63 13.41 6.17 -9.22
N HIS A 64 12.57 6.97 -8.57
CA HIS A 64 11.89 8.09 -9.22
C HIS A 64 12.31 9.46 -8.66
N GLY A 65 13.04 9.51 -7.54
CA GLY A 65 13.47 10.77 -6.93
C GLY A 65 12.29 11.58 -6.36
N ASP A 66 11.20 10.88 -6.03
CA ASP A 66 10.05 11.45 -5.33
C ASP A 66 10.41 11.76 -3.87
N ILE A 67 9.73 12.73 -3.27
CA ILE A 67 9.90 13.09 -1.86
C ILE A 67 8.62 12.72 -1.12
N ILE A 68 8.69 11.69 -0.28
CA ILE A 68 7.51 11.16 0.44
C ILE A 68 7.56 11.55 1.91
N HIS A 69 6.67 12.47 2.29
CA HIS A 69 6.50 12.85 3.68
C HIS A 69 5.60 11.84 4.40
N ARG A 70 6.07 11.28 5.52
CA ARG A 70 5.36 10.26 6.30
C ARG A 70 5.55 10.45 7.80
N VAL A 71 4.63 9.89 8.58
CA VAL A 71 4.70 9.81 10.04
C VAL A 71 4.57 8.35 10.46
N ILE A 72 5.22 7.97 11.55
CA ILE A 72 5.02 6.65 12.17
C ILE A 72 3.85 6.77 13.15
N LEU A 73 2.87 5.89 12.98
CA LEU A 73 1.64 5.89 13.77
C LEU A 73 1.82 5.05 15.04
N ASP A 74 1.13 5.42 16.12
CA ASP A 74 0.91 4.53 17.25
C ASP A 74 -0.17 3.48 16.94
N ASP A 75 -0.33 2.49 17.81
CA ASP A 75 -1.25 1.36 17.60
C ASP A 75 -2.70 1.82 17.40
N GLN A 76 -3.14 2.88 18.10
CA GLN A 76 -4.51 3.37 18.00
C GLN A 76 -4.76 4.05 16.65
N ALA A 77 -3.86 4.95 16.24
CA ALA A 77 -3.93 5.63 14.97
C ALA A 77 -3.74 4.65 13.80
N TYR A 78 -2.83 3.67 13.96
CA TYR A 78 -2.61 2.62 12.98
C TYR A 78 -3.84 1.71 12.83
N ASN A 79 -4.47 1.30 13.92
CA ASN A 79 -5.72 0.53 13.88
C ASN A 79 -6.81 1.25 13.08
N ASN A 80 -6.98 2.56 13.32
CA ASN A 80 -7.95 3.36 12.58
C ASN A 80 -7.61 3.43 11.08
N GLN A 81 -6.32 3.61 10.74
CA GLN A 81 -5.87 3.67 9.36
C GLN A 81 -5.97 2.32 8.63
N LEU A 82 -5.73 1.20 9.31
CA LEU A 82 -5.99 -0.15 8.77
C LEU A 82 -7.48 -0.35 8.47
N GLY A 83 -8.37 0.14 9.33
CA GLY A 83 -9.81 0.11 9.08
C GLY A 83 -10.21 0.90 7.83
N LEU A 84 -9.67 2.11 7.65
CA LEU A 84 -9.89 2.90 6.43
C LEU A 84 -9.31 2.21 5.20
N LYS A 85 -8.13 1.62 5.31
CA LYS A 85 -7.48 0.88 4.22
C LYS A 85 -8.31 -0.33 3.81
N LEU A 86 -8.89 -1.07 4.76
CA LEU A 86 -9.77 -2.19 4.47
C LEU A 86 -11.01 -1.77 3.65
N ILE A 87 -11.55 -0.59 3.92
CA ILE A 87 -12.69 -0.02 3.16
C ILE A 87 -12.25 0.39 1.75
N GLU A 88 -11.07 1.02 1.61
CA GLU A 88 -10.45 1.34 0.30
C GLU A 88 -10.35 0.06 -0.55
N GLU A 89 -9.64 -0.96 -0.07
CA GLU A 89 -9.38 -2.18 -0.85
C GLU A 89 -10.66 -2.98 -1.14
N ALA A 90 -11.60 -3.06 -0.19
CA ALA A 90 -12.89 -3.71 -0.44
C ALA A 90 -13.72 -2.97 -1.51
N GLY A 91 -13.60 -1.64 -1.58
CA GLY A 91 -14.19 -0.83 -2.64
C GLY A 91 -13.53 -1.09 -4.01
N GLU A 92 -12.21 -1.28 -4.04
CA GLU A 92 -11.47 -1.64 -5.25
C GLU A 92 -11.86 -3.04 -5.74
N VAL A 93 -12.01 -4.03 -4.84
CA VAL A 93 -12.59 -5.36 -5.16
C VAL A 93 -13.98 -5.24 -5.79
N HIS A 94 -14.84 -4.36 -5.26
CA HIS A 94 -16.19 -4.16 -5.77
C HIS A 94 -16.22 -3.55 -7.18
N THR A 95 -15.21 -2.73 -7.52
CA THR A 95 -15.16 -1.95 -8.76
C THR A 95 -14.19 -2.50 -9.82
N ALA A 96 -13.46 -3.56 -9.49
CA ALA A 96 -12.54 -4.26 -10.39
C ALA A 96 -13.24 -4.72 -11.68
N LYS A 97 -12.59 -4.49 -12.82
CA LYS A 97 -13.21 -4.66 -14.16
C LYS A 97 -12.85 -5.96 -14.84
N ASN A 98 -11.78 -6.60 -14.39
CA ASN A 98 -11.26 -7.84 -14.94
C ASN A 98 -10.70 -8.74 -13.83
N LYS A 99 -10.32 -9.96 -14.20
CA LYS A 99 -9.87 -10.98 -13.25
C LYS A 99 -8.53 -10.61 -12.61
N GLU A 100 -7.66 -9.97 -13.37
CA GLU A 100 -6.33 -9.56 -12.94
C GLU A 100 -6.43 -8.49 -11.85
N GLU A 101 -7.20 -7.43 -12.10
CA GLU A 101 -7.55 -6.39 -11.11
C GLU A 101 -8.19 -7.04 -9.88
N LEU A 102 -9.26 -7.83 -10.08
CA LEU A 102 -9.95 -8.48 -8.96
C LEU A 102 -9.02 -9.34 -8.10
N SER A 103 -8.11 -10.09 -8.73
CA SER A 103 -7.14 -10.91 -8.02
C SER A 103 -6.12 -10.08 -7.24
N SER A 104 -5.73 -8.92 -7.77
CA SER A 104 -4.85 -7.96 -7.09
C SER A 104 -5.54 -7.41 -5.85
N GLU A 105 -6.74 -6.84 -6.01
CA GLU A 105 -7.43 -6.16 -4.92
C GLU A 105 -7.90 -7.12 -3.82
N VAL A 106 -8.26 -8.36 -4.17
CA VAL A 106 -8.50 -9.40 -3.16
C VAL A 106 -7.21 -9.70 -2.37
N GLY A 107 -6.06 -9.68 -3.02
CA GLY A 107 -4.76 -9.81 -2.35
C GLY A 107 -4.49 -8.66 -1.39
N ASP A 108 -4.79 -7.42 -1.79
CA ASP A 108 -4.63 -6.25 -0.93
C ASP A 108 -5.59 -6.27 0.28
N VAL A 109 -6.84 -6.71 0.11
CA VAL A 109 -7.76 -6.97 1.24
C VAL A 109 -7.16 -7.99 2.22
N LEU A 110 -6.57 -9.08 1.72
CA LEU A 110 -5.99 -10.11 2.56
C LEU A 110 -4.79 -9.59 3.35
N GLU A 111 -3.92 -8.79 2.72
CA GLU A 111 -2.80 -8.14 3.41
C GLU A 111 -3.27 -7.27 4.57
N VAL A 112 -4.27 -6.41 4.33
CA VAL A 112 -4.79 -5.53 5.37
C VAL A 112 -5.38 -6.34 6.53
N VAL A 113 -6.09 -7.44 6.22
CA VAL A 113 -6.60 -8.36 7.25
C VAL A 113 -5.45 -8.98 8.04
N ASP A 114 -4.36 -9.40 7.40
CA ASP A 114 -3.18 -9.94 8.08
C ASP A 114 -2.54 -8.91 9.03
N CYS A 115 -2.41 -7.65 8.61
CA CYS A 115 -1.93 -6.58 9.48
C CYS A 115 -2.85 -6.36 10.70
N ILE A 116 -4.18 -6.42 10.51
CA ILE A 116 -5.16 -6.31 11.61
C ILE A 116 -5.01 -7.50 12.58
N ILE A 117 -4.88 -8.72 12.05
CA ILE A 117 -4.67 -9.92 12.86
C ILE A 117 -3.42 -9.76 13.73
N ALA A 118 -2.31 -9.30 13.13
CA ALA A 118 -1.06 -9.09 13.83
C ALA A 118 -1.18 -8.00 14.92
N LEU A 119 -1.78 -6.84 14.60
CA LEU A 119 -1.95 -5.74 15.55
C LEU A 119 -2.76 -6.16 16.80
N HIS A 120 -3.80 -6.96 16.60
CA HIS A 120 -4.68 -7.42 17.69
C HIS A 120 -4.25 -8.75 18.31
N ASN A 121 -3.10 -9.30 17.90
CA ASN A 121 -2.60 -10.61 18.36
C ASN A 121 -3.64 -11.74 18.23
N LEU A 122 -4.40 -11.73 17.14
CA LEU A 122 -5.43 -12.75 16.89
C LEU A 122 -4.80 -14.02 16.33
N SER A 123 -5.33 -15.19 16.71
CA SER A 123 -4.95 -16.46 16.07
C SER A 123 -5.73 -16.66 14.77
N ARG A 124 -4.99 -17.02 13.71
CA ARG A 124 -5.60 -17.41 12.43
C ARG A 124 -6.46 -18.67 12.59
N GLU A 125 -6.06 -19.60 13.45
CA GLU A 125 -6.82 -20.79 13.79
C GLU A 125 -8.16 -20.43 14.45
N GLU A 126 -8.17 -19.52 15.43
CA GLU A 126 -9.40 -19.07 16.10
C GLU A 126 -10.35 -18.37 15.13
N ILE A 127 -9.82 -17.54 14.23
CA ILE A 127 -10.60 -16.88 13.17
C ILE A 127 -11.23 -17.92 12.25
N GLU A 128 -10.45 -18.93 11.83
CA GLU A 128 -10.95 -20.02 10.99
C GLU A 128 -12.00 -20.88 11.67
N GLN A 129 -11.83 -21.18 12.95
CA GLN A 129 -12.85 -21.87 13.75
C GLN A 129 -14.14 -21.07 13.83
N SER A 130 -14.06 -19.76 14.08
CA SER A 130 -15.20 -18.85 14.10
C SER A 130 -15.91 -18.80 12.73
N ARG A 131 -15.14 -18.73 11.64
CA ARG A 131 -15.65 -18.74 10.25
C ARG A 131 -16.37 -20.05 9.93
N ASN A 132 -15.77 -21.18 10.26
CA ASN A 132 -16.35 -22.50 10.00
C ASN A 132 -17.59 -22.76 10.85
N LYS A 133 -17.58 -22.35 12.12
CA LYS A 133 -18.77 -22.43 12.97
C LYS A 133 -19.94 -21.65 12.36
N LYS A 134 -19.73 -20.41 11.93
CA LYS A 134 -20.77 -19.62 11.25
C LYS A 134 -21.23 -20.28 9.95
N ARG A 135 -20.31 -20.85 9.16
CA ARG A 135 -20.63 -21.57 7.93
C ARG A 135 -21.51 -22.80 8.19
N ASN A 136 -21.25 -23.54 9.26
CA ASN A 136 -22.03 -24.72 9.64
C ASN A 136 -23.39 -24.33 10.22
N ASP A 137 -23.43 -23.33 11.11
CA ASP A 137 -24.65 -22.90 11.81
C ASP A 137 -25.61 -22.13 10.90
N ARG A 138 -25.09 -21.35 9.93
CA ARG A 138 -25.87 -20.36 9.15
C ARG A 138 -25.76 -20.56 7.63
N GLY A 139 -24.94 -21.50 7.17
CA GLY A 139 -24.63 -21.66 5.75
C GLY A 139 -23.63 -20.63 5.22
N SER A 140 -23.57 -20.52 3.90
CA SER A 140 -22.70 -19.57 3.19
C SER A 140 -23.47 -18.85 2.09
N TYR A 141 -22.79 -17.94 1.40
CA TYR A 141 -23.38 -17.20 0.28
C TYR A 141 -23.45 -17.99 -1.04
N LEU A 142 -23.07 -19.28 -1.05
CA LEU A 142 -23.03 -20.11 -2.26
C LEU A 142 -24.41 -20.36 -2.88
N GLU A 143 -25.49 -20.28 -2.10
CA GLU A 143 -26.85 -20.41 -2.61
C GLU A 143 -27.35 -19.14 -3.32
N ARG A 144 -26.58 -18.04 -3.32
CA ARG A 144 -26.88 -16.78 -4.03
C ARG A 144 -28.23 -16.15 -3.65
N LYS A 145 -28.70 -16.40 -2.43
CA LYS A 145 -29.95 -15.82 -1.90
C LYS A 145 -29.74 -14.34 -1.58
N PHE A 146 -30.56 -13.48 -2.18
CA PHE A 146 -30.64 -12.06 -1.87
C PHE A 146 -32.01 -11.78 -1.24
N VAL A 147 -32.03 -11.22 -0.04
CA VAL A 147 -33.27 -10.92 0.69
C VAL A 147 -33.70 -9.50 0.35
N THR A 148 -34.89 -9.34 -0.23
CA THR A 148 -35.43 -8.04 -0.64
C THR A 148 -36.29 -7.40 0.44
N THR A 149 -37.18 -8.17 1.05
CA THR A 149 -38.13 -7.72 2.08
C THR A 149 -38.37 -8.85 3.07
N THR A 150 -38.85 -8.50 4.26
CA THR A 150 -39.23 -9.45 5.30
C THR A 150 -40.55 -9.02 5.93
N GLU A 151 -41.46 -9.96 6.13
CA GLU A 151 -42.67 -9.76 6.94
C GLU A 151 -42.50 -10.47 8.27
N SER A 152 -42.87 -9.81 9.37
CA SER A 152 -42.73 -10.38 10.70
C SER A 152 -43.86 -9.93 11.61
N ILE A 153 -44.20 -10.79 12.58
CA ILE A 153 -45.23 -10.48 13.57
C ILE A 153 -44.72 -9.34 14.47
N PRO A 154 -45.52 -8.30 14.76
CA PRO A 154 -45.12 -7.25 15.69
C PRO A 154 -44.67 -7.82 17.04
N GLY A 155 -43.54 -7.33 17.55
CA GLY A 155 -42.89 -7.82 18.77
C GLY A 155 -42.09 -9.12 18.62
N SER A 156 -42.08 -9.74 17.44
CA SER A 156 -41.22 -10.90 17.17
C SER A 156 -39.74 -10.52 17.16
N PHE A 157 -38.87 -11.53 17.19
CA PHE A 157 -37.42 -11.30 17.16
C PHE A 157 -36.99 -10.45 15.95
N LEU A 158 -37.49 -10.74 14.75
CA LEU A 158 -37.08 -10.04 13.54
C LEU A 158 -37.63 -8.61 13.49
N ASP A 159 -38.89 -8.42 13.91
CA ASP A 159 -39.52 -7.10 14.02
C ASP A 159 -38.72 -6.18 14.96
N VAL A 160 -38.42 -6.67 16.17
CA VAL A 160 -37.62 -5.93 17.16
C VAL A 160 -36.19 -5.71 16.68
N TYR A 161 -35.60 -6.67 15.97
CA TYR A 161 -34.24 -6.56 15.45
C TYR A 161 -34.14 -5.47 14.36
N CYS A 162 -35.03 -5.48 13.37
CA CYS A 162 -35.05 -4.48 12.32
C CYS A 162 -35.40 -3.08 12.85
N SER A 163 -36.32 -2.99 13.81
CA SER A 163 -36.74 -1.71 14.42
C SER A 163 -35.64 -0.97 15.20
N LYS A 164 -34.53 -1.64 15.54
CA LYS A 164 -33.40 -1.01 16.25
C LYS A 164 -32.52 -0.11 15.38
N ASP A 165 -32.57 -0.30 14.06
CA ASP A 165 -31.71 0.42 13.12
C ASP A 165 -32.51 0.80 11.86
N PRO A 166 -33.35 1.86 11.94
CA PRO A 166 -34.22 2.26 10.84
C PRO A 166 -33.47 2.75 9.60
N ASP A 167 -32.25 3.27 9.77
CA ASP A 167 -31.40 3.71 8.65
C ASP A 167 -30.93 2.52 7.80
N LYS A 168 -30.79 1.35 8.43
CA LYS A 168 -30.45 0.10 7.77
C LYS A 168 -31.67 -0.71 7.32
N TYR A 169 -32.75 -0.66 8.07
CA TYR A 169 -33.98 -1.43 7.83
C TYR A 169 -35.17 -0.49 7.70
N THR A 170 -35.39 0.03 6.50
CA THR A 170 -36.53 0.91 6.21
C THR A 170 -37.84 0.14 6.35
N LEU A 171 -38.69 0.57 7.29
CA LEU A 171 -40.05 0.05 7.38
C LEU A 171 -40.86 0.54 6.17
N ILE A 172 -41.40 -0.40 5.40
CA ILE A 172 -42.32 -0.11 4.30
C ILE A 172 -43.72 -0.06 4.91
N VAL A 173 -44.34 1.12 4.89
CA VAL A 173 -45.74 1.31 5.29
C VAL A 173 -46.56 1.31 4.01
N GLU A 174 -47.39 0.28 3.83
CA GLU A 174 -48.37 0.19 2.75
C GLU A 174 -49.66 0.95 3.06
#